data_AF-A0A452ST07-F1
#
_entry.id   AF-A0A452ST07-F1
#
_cell.length_a   1.000
_cell.length_b   1.000
_cell.length_c   1.000
_cell.angle_alpha   90.00
_cell.angle_beta   90.00
_cell.angle_gamma   90.00
#
_symmetry.space_group_name_H-M   'P 1'
#
loop_
_entity.id
_entity.type
_entity.pdbx_description
1 polymer ?
#
loop_
_entity_poly.entity_id
_entity_poly.type
_entity_poly.pdbx_seq_one_letter_code
_entity_poly.pdbx_strand_id
1 'polypeptide(L)'
;MTSYSLFTQKQSGCSKIWRNATPFQLPLKKCAVVGNGGILKKSGCGRQIDEANFVMRCNLPPLSNEYTKDVGSRSHLVTANPSIIRQRFQNLLWSRKTFVDNMKVYNHSYIYMPAFSMKTGTEPSLRVYYTLSDVGANQTVLFANPNFLRSIGKFWKSRGIHAKRLSTGLFLVSAALGLCEEVAIYGFWPFSVNMHEQPISHHYYDNVLPFSGFHAMPEEFLQLWYLHKIGALRMQLDPCEDTSLQPTS
;
A
#
# COMPACT_ATOMS: atom_id res chain seq x y z
N MET A 1 12.51 21.94 -4.77
CA MET A 1 11.71 20.93 -4.05
C MET A 1 12.47 20.51 -2.82
N THR A 2 11.94 20.78 -1.63
CA THR A 2 12.55 20.33 -0.37
C THR A 2 12.41 18.81 -0.30
N SER A 3 13.52 18.07 -0.30
CA SER A 3 13.53 16.60 -0.18
C SER A 3 13.03 16.21 1.20
N TYR A 4 11.76 15.83 1.32
CA TYR A 4 11.23 15.24 2.54
C TYR A 4 11.57 13.75 2.54
N SER A 5 12.41 13.32 3.49
CA SER A 5 12.71 11.89 3.68
C SER A 5 11.41 11.12 3.97
N LEU A 6 11.12 10.10 3.16
CA LEU A 6 9.94 9.25 3.32
C LEU A 6 10.09 8.22 4.45
N PHE A 7 11.33 7.90 4.85
CA PHE A 7 11.65 6.73 5.67
C PHE A 7 12.34 7.10 6.98
N THR A 8 12.17 6.21 7.96
CA THR A 8 12.97 6.12 9.18
C THR A 8 13.30 4.64 9.41
N GLN A 9 14.57 4.28 9.63
CA GLN A 9 15.00 2.90 9.88
C GLN A 9 15.80 2.84 11.18
N LYS A 10 15.59 1.79 11.99
CA LYS A 10 16.33 1.53 13.23
C LYS A 10 17.52 0.61 12.94
N GLN A 11 18.73 0.98 13.38
CA GLN A 11 19.87 0.05 13.51
C GLN A 11 20.04 -0.38 14.98
N SER A 12 20.74 -1.50 15.18
CA SER A 12 21.22 -1.97 16.49
C SER A 12 22.21 -0.95 17.09
N GLY A 13 21.92 -0.47 18.30
CA GLY A 13 22.74 0.52 19.02
C GLY A 13 22.04 1.87 19.19
N CYS A 14 21.93 2.35 20.43
CA CYS A 14 21.09 3.49 20.83
C CYS A 14 21.63 4.89 20.46
N SER A 15 22.61 5.01 19.56
CA SER A 15 23.39 6.26 19.40
C SER A 15 23.36 6.93 18.02
N LYS A 16 22.78 6.32 16.98
CA LYS A 16 22.58 6.96 15.67
C LYS A 16 21.21 6.61 15.08
N ILE A 17 20.21 7.39 15.46
CA ILE A 17 18.78 7.05 15.26
C ILE A 17 18.27 7.36 13.84
N TRP A 18 19.02 8.09 13.00
CA TRP A 18 18.46 8.62 11.75
C TRP A 18 19.45 8.57 10.58
N ARG A 19 19.16 7.75 9.56
CA ARG A 19 19.61 8.02 8.19
C ARG A 19 18.40 8.49 7.37
N ASN A 20 18.47 9.71 6.84
CA ASN A 20 17.59 10.19 5.78
C ASN A 20 18.04 9.56 4.45
N ALA A 21 17.85 8.26 4.28
CA ALA A 21 18.20 7.58 3.04
C ALA A 21 17.04 6.70 2.58
N THR A 22 16.57 6.97 1.36
CA THR A 22 15.66 6.07 0.65
C THR A 22 16.40 4.74 0.39
N PRO A 23 15.86 3.58 0.80
CA PRO A 23 16.59 2.30 0.73
C PRO A 23 16.68 1.73 -0.69
N PHE A 24 16.25 2.46 -1.71
CA PHE A 24 16.28 2.08 -3.11
C PHE A 24 16.81 3.23 -3.97
N GLN A 25 17.43 2.87 -5.10
CA GLN A 25 17.96 3.84 -6.06
C GLN A 25 16.80 4.58 -6.75
N LEU A 26 16.90 5.90 -6.79
CA LEU A 26 15.91 6.80 -7.39
C LEU A 26 16.45 7.40 -8.71
N PRO A 27 15.57 7.79 -9.64
CA PRO A 27 14.11 7.60 -9.59
C PRO A 27 13.71 6.13 -9.85
N LEU A 28 12.58 5.72 -9.29
CA LEU A 28 11.93 4.48 -9.72
C LEU A 28 11.28 4.73 -11.09
N LYS A 29 11.34 3.75 -12.00
CA LYS A 29 10.72 3.89 -13.33
C LYS A 29 9.19 3.73 -13.24
N LYS A 30 8.66 2.56 -13.62
CA LYS A 30 7.23 2.26 -13.59
C LYS A 30 6.81 1.68 -12.24
N CYS A 31 5.91 2.36 -11.55
CA CYS A 31 5.36 1.92 -10.28
C CYS A 31 3.89 1.52 -10.40
N ALA A 32 3.53 0.41 -9.73
CA ALA A 32 2.14 0.02 -9.51
C ALA A 32 1.79 0.19 -8.02
N VAL A 33 0.74 0.96 -7.72
CA VAL A 33 0.15 1.02 -6.38
C VAL A 33 -1.15 0.23 -6.39
N VAL A 34 -1.22 -0.81 -5.58
CA VAL A 34 -2.35 -1.74 -5.52
C VAL A 34 -3.12 -1.51 -4.21
N GLY A 35 -4.28 -0.88 -4.34
CA GLY A 35 -5.32 -0.83 -3.33
C GLY A 35 -6.03 -2.19 -3.19
N ASN A 36 -6.92 -2.29 -2.22
CA ASN A 36 -7.58 -3.57 -1.91
C ASN A 36 -9.01 -3.68 -2.45
N GLY A 37 -9.49 -2.70 -3.20
CA GLY A 37 -10.90 -2.60 -3.61
C GLY A 37 -11.40 -3.84 -4.36
N GLY A 38 -12.65 -4.24 -4.11
CA GLY A 38 -13.28 -5.40 -4.72
C GLY A 38 -13.40 -5.34 -6.25
N ILE A 39 -13.25 -4.15 -6.84
CA ILE A 39 -13.19 -3.96 -8.30
C ILE A 39 -12.08 -4.79 -8.97
N LEU A 40 -11.05 -5.21 -8.23
CA LEU A 40 -9.98 -6.06 -8.75
C LEU A 40 -10.44 -7.50 -9.02
N LYS A 41 -11.51 -7.96 -8.41
CA LYS A 41 -11.97 -9.35 -8.56
C LYS A 41 -12.37 -9.63 -10.01
N LYS A 42 -11.78 -10.66 -10.62
CA LYS A 42 -11.91 -11.01 -12.04
C LYS A 42 -11.42 -9.94 -13.03
N SER A 43 -10.57 -9.01 -12.58
CA SER A 43 -10.03 -7.97 -13.45
C SER A 43 -8.95 -8.47 -14.41
N GLY A 44 -8.28 -9.60 -14.13
CA GLY A 44 -7.17 -10.09 -14.96
C GLY A 44 -5.92 -9.20 -14.92
N CYS A 45 -5.86 -8.22 -14.02
CA CYS A 45 -4.79 -7.22 -14.00
C CYS A 45 -3.45 -7.70 -13.43
N GLY A 46 -3.36 -8.96 -12.96
CA GLY A 46 -2.20 -9.44 -12.23
C GLY A 46 -0.90 -9.37 -13.03
N ARG A 47 -0.95 -9.72 -14.32
CA ARG A 47 0.21 -9.63 -15.21
C ARG A 47 0.67 -8.17 -15.39
N GLN A 48 -0.25 -7.25 -15.67
CA GLN A 48 0.07 -5.83 -15.87
C GLN A 48 0.64 -5.18 -14.60
N ILE A 49 0.15 -5.58 -13.42
CA ILE A 49 0.70 -5.16 -12.12
C ILE A 49 2.15 -5.67 -11.97
N ASP A 50 2.38 -6.95 -12.27
CA ASP A 50 3.69 -7.58 -12.13
C ASP A 50 4.71 -7.12 -13.19
N GLU A 51 4.29 -6.42 -14.24
CA GLU A 51 5.20 -5.76 -15.20
C GLU A 51 5.85 -4.48 -14.64
N ALA A 52 5.33 -3.90 -13.55
CA ALA A 52 5.93 -2.72 -12.93
C ALA A 52 7.34 -3.01 -12.36
N ASN A 53 8.20 -1.98 -12.36
CA ASN A 53 9.52 -2.08 -11.74
C ASN A 53 9.42 -2.07 -10.21
N PHE A 54 8.41 -1.40 -9.65
CA PHE A 54 8.16 -1.36 -8.22
C PHE A 54 6.67 -1.49 -7.92
N VAL A 55 6.32 -2.38 -6.99
CA VAL A 55 4.92 -2.68 -6.63
C VAL A 55 4.69 -2.36 -5.16
N MET A 56 3.77 -1.45 -4.89
CA MET A 56 3.37 -1.00 -3.56
C MET A 56 1.98 -1.54 -3.20
N ARG A 57 1.85 -2.24 -2.08
CA ARG A 57 0.59 -2.89 -1.65
C ARG A 57 0.11 -2.36 -0.30
N CYS A 58 -1.21 -2.33 -0.13
CA CYS A 58 -1.84 -1.83 1.08
C CYS A 58 -2.12 -2.95 2.09
N ASN A 59 -1.59 -2.80 3.31
CA ASN A 59 -2.13 -3.44 4.51
C ASN A 59 -2.07 -4.98 4.51
N LEU A 60 -0.93 -5.55 4.10
CA LEU A 60 -0.66 -6.99 4.09
C LEU A 60 -1.82 -7.81 3.45
N PRO A 61 -2.23 -7.50 2.21
CA PRO A 61 -3.37 -8.14 1.60
C PRO A 61 -2.98 -9.55 1.12
N PRO A 62 -3.90 -10.54 1.12
CA PRO A 62 -3.56 -11.89 0.67
C PRO A 62 -3.12 -11.88 -0.80
N LEU A 63 -2.08 -12.67 -1.08
CA LEU A 63 -1.51 -12.92 -2.41
C LEU A 63 -1.51 -14.41 -2.75
N SER A 64 -2.50 -15.16 -2.23
CA SER A 64 -2.70 -16.57 -2.57
C SER A 64 -2.94 -16.75 -4.07
N ASN A 65 -2.74 -17.97 -4.57
CA ASN A 65 -2.91 -18.32 -5.99
C ASN A 65 -4.30 -17.93 -6.53
N GLU A 66 -5.33 -17.95 -5.68
CA GLU A 66 -6.70 -17.55 -6.03
C GLU A 66 -6.82 -16.10 -6.49
N TYR A 67 -5.96 -15.19 -6.01
CA TYR A 67 -6.00 -13.76 -6.34
C TYR A 67 -4.95 -13.36 -7.38
N THR A 68 -3.94 -14.20 -7.61
CA THR A 68 -2.74 -13.83 -8.40
C THR A 68 -3.09 -13.40 -9.82
N LYS A 69 -4.12 -14.00 -10.45
CA LYS A 69 -4.60 -13.60 -11.79
C LYS A 69 -5.05 -12.13 -11.83
N ASP A 70 -5.62 -11.64 -10.74
CA ASP A 70 -6.24 -10.32 -10.66
C ASP A 70 -5.30 -9.27 -10.09
N VAL A 71 -4.51 -9.63 -9.07
CA VAL A 71 -3.72 -8.66 -8.30
C VAL A 71 -2.22 -8.86 -8.42
N GLY A 72 -1.77 -9.90 -9.11
CA GLY A 72 -0.36 -10.23 -9.29
C GLY A 72 0.26 -10.80 -8.01
N SER A 73 1.54 -11.15 -8.11
CA SER A 73 2.32 -11.80 -7.05
C SER A 73 3.49 -10.93 -6.57
N ARG A 74 3.97 -9.99 -7.39
CA ARG A 74 5.12 -9.16 -7.04
C ARG A 74 4.74 -8.14 -5.97
N SER A 75 5.66 -7.95 -5.03
CA SER A 75 5.57 -6.95 -3.99
C SER A 75 6.99 -6.47 -3.70
N HIS A 76 7.18 -5.15 -3.65
CA HIS A 76 8.46 -4.54 -3.26
C HIS A 76 8.28 -3.75 -1.97
N LEU A 77 7.13 -3.12 -1.78
CA LEU A 77 6.75 -2.46 -0.54
C LEU A 77 5.31 -2.85 -0.19
N VAL A 78 5.08 -3.27 1.05
CA VAL A 78 3.74 -3.51 1.57
C VAL A 78 3.58 -2.82 2.91
N THR A 79 2.49 -2.11 3.11
CA THR A 79 2.25 -1.45 4.39
C THR A 79 1.65 -2.42 5.41
N ALA A 80 1.92 -2.18 6.68
CA ALA A 80 1.24 -2.85 7.78
C ALA A 80 0.78 -1.81 8.81
N ASN A 81 -0.52 -1.51 8.82
CA ASN A 81 -1.11 -0.68 9.86
C ASN A 81 -1.11 -1.44 11.20
N PRO A 82 -0.74 -0.79 12.33
CA PRO A 82 -0.83 -1.38 13.68
C PRO A 82 -2.17 -2.04 14.03
N SER A 83 -3.29 -1.60 13.44
CA SER A 83 -4.60 -2.27 13.63
C SER A 83 -4.60 -3.71 13.11
N ILE A 84 -3.94 -3.99 11.97
CA ILE A 84 -3.85 -5.32 11.37
C ILE A 84 -3.11 -6.26 12.30
N ILE A 85 -1.99 -5.78 12.86
CA ILE A 85 -1.16 -6.56 13.79
C ILE A 85 -1.97 -6.92 15.03
N ARG A 86 -2.76 -5.99 15.56
CA ARG A 86 -3.63 -6.23 16.72
C ARG A 86 -4.79 -7.17 16.43
N GLN A 87 -5.51 -6.94 15.35
CA GLN A 87 -6.78 -7.62 15.07
C GLN A 87 -6.56 -8.97 14.38
N ARG A 88 -5.82 -8.99 13.27
CA ARG A 88 -5.60 -10.21 12.48
C ARG A 88 -4.59 -11.15 13.12
N PHE A 89 -3.56 -10.57 13.75
CA PHE A 89 -2.45 -11.32 14.32
C PHE A 89 -2.37 -11.19 15.84
N GLN A 90 -3.46 -10.92 16.56
CA GLN A 90 -3.51 -10.94 18.05
C GLN A 90 -2.34 -10.22 18.73
N ASN A 91 -1.91 -9.09 18.15
CA ASN A 91 -0.78 -8.28 18.57
C ASN A 91 0.57 -9.04 18.68
N LEU A 92 0.73 -10.16 17.97
CA LEU A 92 1.89 -11.05 18.01
C LEU A 92 2.20 -11.65 19.38
N LEU A 93 1.21 -11.74 20.28
CA LEU A 93 1.39 -12.37 21.58
C LEU A 93 1.54 -13.90 21.47
N TRP A 94 0.67 -14.52 20.67
CA TRP A 94 0.61 -16.00 20.52
C TRP A 94 0.61 -16.46 19.06
N SER A 95 0.87 -15.53 18.13
CA SER A 95 0.64 -15.69 16.69
C SER A 95 1.89 -15.37 15.86
N ARG A 96 3.07 -15.28 16.49
CA ARG A 96 4.34 -14.96 15.82
C ARG A 96 4.63 -15.90 14.65
N LYS A 97 4.46 -17.22 14.87
CA LYS A 97 4.66 -18.23 13.82
C LYS A 97 3.73 -17.99 12.63
N THR A 98 2.43 -17.87 12.89
CA THR A 98 1.42 -17.59 11.87
C THR A 98 1.73 -16.31 11.09
N PHE A 99 2.14 -15.24 11.79
CA PHE A 99 2.55 -13.99 11.15
C PHE A 99 3.75 -14.18 10.22
N VAL A 100 4.83 -14.83 10.70
CA VAL A 100 6.03 -15.11 9.89
C VAL A 100 5.68 -15.95 8.66
N ASP A 101 4.85 -16.99 8.82
CA ASP A 101 4.40 -17.80 7.69
C ASP A 101 3.61 -16.99 6.67
N ASN A 102 2.75 -16.07 7.12
CA ASN A 102 2.02 -15.13 6.26
C ASN A 102 2.95 -14.13 5.56
N MET A 103 4.15 -13.85 6.11
CA MET A 103 5.07 -12.90 5.48
C MET A 103 5.84 -13.48 4.30
N LYS A 104 5.95 -14.82 4.20
CA LYS A 104 6.69 -15.52 3.13
C LYS A 104 6.25 -15.10 1.72
N VAL A 105 4.96 -14.82 1.52
CA VAL A 105 4.42 -14.39 0.21
C VAL A 105 4.99 -13.05 -0.26
N TYR A 106 5.51 -12.22 0.65
CA TYR A 106 6.12 -10.93 0.30
C TYR A 106 7.62 -11.03 0.01
N ASN A 107 8.23 -12.22 0.10
CA ASN A 107 9.62 -12.47 -0.27
C ASN A 107 10.60 -11.41 0.29
N HIS A 108 11.40 -10.71 -0.52
CA HIS A 108 12.34 -9.67 -0.07
C HIS A 108 11.72 -8.26 0.02
N SER A 109 10.41 -8.15 0.27
CA SER A 109 9.72 -6.85 0.37
C SER A 109 10.13 -6.03 1.58
N TYR A 110 9.91 -4.73 1.47
CA TYR A 110 9.87 -3.82 2.61
C TYR A 110 8.49 -3.85 3.28
N ILE A 111 8.46 -4.01 4.61
CA ILE A 111 7.26 -3.86 5.44
C ILE A 111 7.22 -2.44 6.00
N TYR A 112 6.33 -1.61 5.50
CA TYR A 112 6.27 -0.18 5.84
C TYR A 112 5.23 0.10 6.93
N MET A 113 5.66 0.62 8.09
CA MET A 113 4.81 0.77 9.27
C MET A 113 4.84 2.19 9.86
N PRO A 114 3.69 2.79 10.23
CA PRO A 114 3.62 4.11 10.86
C PRO A 114 3.91 4.06 12.38
N ALA A 115 5.08 3.54 12.78
CA ALA A 115 5.43 3.32 14.19
C ALA A 115 5.37 4.61 15.02
N PHE A 116 5.89 5.72 14.48
CA PHE A 116 6.05 6.97 15.20
C PHE A 116 5.02 8.04 14.82
N SER A 117 3.97 7.64 14.11
CA SER A 117 2.94 8.56 13.60
C SER A 117 1.76 8.69 14.54
N MET A 118 1.55 7.72 15.44
CA MET A 118 0.49 7.69 16.44
C MET A 118 0.99 6.98 17.70
N LYS A 119 0.57 7.44 18.89
CA LYS A 119 0.99 6.87 20.18
C LYS A 119 0.80 5.35 20.27
N THR A 120 -0.29 4.84 19.70
CA THR A 120 -0.65 3.42 19.71
C THR A 120 0.02 2.60 18.59
N GLY A 121 0.87 3.22 17.76
CA GLY A 121 1.55 2.58 16.64
C GLY A 121 2.91 1.99 16.97
N THR A 122 3.62 2.53 17.96
CA THR A 122 5.01 2.17 18.25
C THR A 122 5.16 0.71 18.62
N GLU A 123 4.41 0.25 19.63
CA GLU A 123 4.57 -1.09 20.18
C GLU A 123 4.26 -2.19 19.15
N PRO A 124 3.11 -2.21 18.44
CA PRO A 124 2.85 -3.23 17.41
C PRO A 124 3.89 -3.23 16.29
N SER A 125 4.41 -2.05 15.92
CA SER A 125 5.41 -1.94 14.86
C SER A 125 6.78 -2.47 15.28
N LEU A 126 7.19 -2.22 16.53
CA LEU A 126 8.41 -2.80 17.08
C LEU A 126 8.29 -4.32 17.27
N ARG A 127 7.11 -4.83 17.65
CA ARG A 127 6.87 -6.28 17.72
C ARG A 127 7.03 -6.95 16.36
N VAL A 128 6.55 -6.34 15.28
CA VAL A 128 6.79 -6.83 13.91
C VAL A 128 8.28 -6.85 13.59
N TYR A 129 8.98 -5.75 13.85
CA TYR A 129 10.44 -5.66 13.63
C TYR A 129 11.20 -6.79 14.34
N TYR A 130 11.01 -6.95 15.65
CA TYR A 130 11.69 -8.01 16.40
C TYR A 130 11.25 -9.40 15.96
N THR A 131 9.96 -9.60 15.65
CA THR A 131 9.45 -10.90 15.21
C THR A 131 10.14 -11.39 13.93
N LEU A 132 10.33 -10.50 12.95
CA LEU A 132 11.00 -10.83 11.69
C LEU A 132 12.52 -10.92 11.85
N SER A 133 13.11 -10.05 12.69
CA SER A 133 14.54 -10.06 12.97
C SER A 133 14.98 -11.34 13.69
N ASP A 134 14.22 -11.81 14.69
CA ASP A 134 14.57 -12.97 15.51
C ASP A 134 14.66 -14.28 14.70
N VAL A 135 13.91 -14.36 13.59
CA VAL A 135 13.88 -15.55 12.73
C VAL A 135 14.71 -15.37 11.45
N GLY A 136 15.42 -14.25 11.30
CA GLY A 136 16.19 -13.94 10.10
C GLY A 136 15.33 -13.88 8.83
N ALA A 137 14.12 -13.31 8.91
CA ALA A 137 13.22 -13.24 7.77
C ALA A 137 13.78 -12.33 6.66
N ASN A 138 13.45 -12.63 5.40
CA ASN A 138 13.92 -11.88 4.23
C ASN A 138 13.34 -10.46 4.12
N GLN A 139 12.25 -10.17 4.83
CA GLN A 139 11.59 -8.87 4.75
C GLN A 139 12.28 -7.83 5.63
N THR A 140 12.41 -6.61 5.11
CA THR A 140 13.00 -5.49 5.84
C THR A 140 11.91 -4.54 6.36
N VAL A 141 11.88 -4.27 7.66
CA VAL A 141 10.90 -3.33 8.23
C VAL A 141 11.40 -1.88 8.10
N LEU A 142 10.54 -1.01 7.58
CA LEU A 142 10.75 0.43 7.47
C LEU A 142 9.68 1.16 8.30
N PHE A 143 10.08 2.20 9.00
CA PHE A 143 9.15 3.05 9.74
C PHE A 143 8.86 4.34 8.98
N ALA A 144 7.60 4.74 8.96
CA ALA A 144 7.16 5.94 8.25
C ALA A 144 7.70 7.21 8.91
N ASN A 145 8.19 8.15 8.10
CA ASN A 145 8.52 9.47 8.61
C ASN A 145 7.23 10.23 9.01
N PRO A 146 7.05 10.60 10.29
CA PRO A 146 5.84 11.31 10.74
C PRO A 146 5.69 12.71 10.13
N ASN A 147 6.79 13.36 9.74
CA ASN A 147 6.74 14.66 9.07
C ASN A 147 6.18 14.54 7.67
N PHE A 148 6.57 13.49 6.92
CA PHE A 148 6.01 13.24 5.60
C PHE A 148 4.50 13.01 5.69
N LEU A 149 4.06 12.14 6.61
CA LEU A 149 2.62 11.89 6.86
C LEU A 149 1.84 13.17 7.19
N ARG A 150 2.43 14.07 7.99
CA ARG A 150 1.82 15.37 8.32
C ARG A 150 1.73 16.27 7.10
N SER A 151 2.79 16.36 6.30
CA SER A 151 2.86 17.22 5.11
C SER A 151 1.85 16.80 4.05
N ILE A 152 1.75 15.51 3.73
CA ILE A 152 0.74 15.03 2.78
C ILE A 152 -0.67 15.23 3.32
N GLY A 153 -0.88 15.08 4.63
CA GLY A 153 -2.18 15.32 5.27
C GLY A 153 -2.64 16.77 5.07
N LYS A 154 -1.74 17.73 5.28
CA LYS A 154 -2.00 19.14 5.00
C LYS A 154 -2.24 19.42 3.52
N PHE A 155 -1.43 18.82 2.64
CA PHE A 155 -1.57 18.97 1.20
C PHE A 155 -2.96 18.53 0.72
N TRP A 156 -3.37 17.31 1.06
CA TRP A 156 -4.66 16.78 0.63
C TRP A 156 -5.86 17.48 1.28
N LYS A 157 -5.72 17.92 2.54
CA LYS A 157 -6.72 18.77 3.18
C LYS A 157 -6.94 20.08 2.42
N SER A 158 -5.87 20.71 1.92
CA SER A 158 -5.96 21.92 1.09
C SER A 158 -6.57 21.68 -0.30
N ARG A 159 -6.69 20.41 -0.72
CA ARG A 159 -7.32 19.98 -1.99
C ARG A 159 -8.73 19.45 -1.78
N GLY A 160 -9.36 19.72 -0.65
CA GLY A 160 -10.76 19.39 -0.39
C GLY A 160 -11.01 17.98 0.16
N ILE A 161 -9.99 17.31 0.71
CA ILE A 161 -10.19 16.06 1.47
C ILE A 161 -10.42 16.40 2.95
N HIS A 162 -11.65 16.14 3.42
CA HIS A 162 -12.16 16.39 4.77
C HIS A 162 -12.13 15.12 5.63
N ALA A 163 -11.04 14.37 5.57
CA ALA A 163 -10.83 13.19 6.40
C ALA A 163 -10.09 13.54 7.70
N LYS A 164 -10.37 12.79 8.78
CA LYS A 164 -9.54 12.83 10.01
C LYS A 164 -8.12 12.33 9.72
N ARG A 165 -7.99 11.36 8.82
CA ARG A 165 -6.72 10.78 8.36
C ARG A 165 -6.87 10.29 6.91
N LEU A 166 -5.84 10.45 6.10
CA LEU A 166 -5.81 9.87 4.75
C LEU A 166 -5.80 8.33 4.81
N SER A 167 -6.37 7.67 3.81
CA SER A 167 -6.22 6.23 3.65
C SER A 167 -4.76 5.83 3.40
N THR A 168 -4.43 4.56 3.70
CA THR A 168 -3.16 3.97 3.31
C THR A 168 -2.93 4.04 1.79
N GLY A 169 -4.00 3.89 1.01
CA GLY A 169 -3.93 3.94 -0.46
C GLY A 169 -3.46 5.32 -0.92
N LEU A 170 -4.14 6.39 -0.50
CA LEU A 170 -3.77 7.76 -0.89
C LEU A 170 -2.37 8.14 -0.39
N PHE A 171 -1.97 7.65 0.80
CA PHE A 171 -0.60 7.76 1.28
C PHE A 171 0.42 7.17 0.29
N LEU A 172 0.21 5.92 -0.15
CA LEU A 172 1.13 5.25 -1.06
C LEU A 172 1.14 5.89 -2.45
N VAL A 173 0.00 6.33 -2.97
CA VAL A 173 -0.04 7.08 -4.23
C VAL A 173 0.79 8.37 -4.13
N SER A 174 0.65 9.10 -3.02
CA SER A 174 1.44 10.32 -2.79
C SER A 174 2.94 10.04 -2.73
N ALA A 175 3.34 8.93 -2.10
CA ALA A 175 4.74 8.50 -2.07
C ALA A 175 5.23 8.09 -3.47
N ALA A 176 4.45 7.31 -4.22
CA ALA A 176 4.79 6.88 -5.56
C ALA A 176 4.98 8.07 -6.52
N LEU A 177 4.09 9.06 -6.48
CA LEU A 177 4.22 10.29 -7.28
C LEU A 177 5.49 11.09 -6.99
N GLY A 178 6.06 10.95 -5.79
CA GLY A 178 7.33 11.59 -5.43
C GLY A 178 8.58 10.73 -5.68
N LEU A 179 8.41 9.46 -6.06
CA LEU A 179 9.50 8.49 -6.21
C LEU A 179 9.63 7.92 -7.61
N CYS A 180 8.54 7.93 -8.38
CA CYS A 180 8.41 7.19 -9.62
C CYS A 180 8.23 8.13 -10.82
N GLU A 181 8.77 7.75 -11.98
CA GLU A 181 8.56 8.43 -13.25
C GLU A 181 7.13 8.21 -13.76
N GLU A 182 6.64 6.97 -13.65
CA GLU A 182 5.28 6.60 -14.06
C GLU A 182 4.55 5.90 -12.92
N VAL A 183 3.31 6.30 -12.66
CA VAL A 183 2.46 5.71 -11.61
C VAL A 183 1.17 5.16 -12.21
N ALA A 184 0.94 3.87 -12.03
CA ALA A 184 -0.34 3.22 -12.27
C ALA A 184 -0.97 2.79 -10.94
N ILE A 185 -2.26 3.00 -10.77
CA ILE A 185 -3.00 2.65 -9.56
C ILE A 185 -4.13 1.68 -9.89
N TYR A 186 -4.31 0.70 -9.01
CA TYR A 186 -5.21 -0.45 -9.19
C TYR A 186 -6.06 -0.65 -7.92
N GLY A 187 -7.33 -1.00 -8.05
CA GLY A 187 -8.19 -1.30 -6.89
C GLY A 187 -8.56 -0.09 -6.03
N PHE A 188 -8.49 1.12 -6.59
CA PHE A 188 -8.93 2.36 -5.96
C PHE A 188 -10.38 2.63 -6.31
N TRP A 189 -11.29 1.90 -5.67
CA TRP A 189 -12.73 2.02 -5.89
C TRP A 189 -13.46 1.91 -4.55
N PRO A 190 -13.97 3.02 -3.99
CA PRO A 190 -14.57 3.04 -2.66
C PRO A 190 -16.08 2.75 -2.63
N PHE A 191 -16.66 2.36 -3.77
CA PHE A 191 -18.11 2.18 -3.92
C PHE A 191 -18.49 0.69 -3.88
N SER A 192 -19.72 0.39 -3.45
CA SER A 192 -20.26 -0.97 -3.31
C SER A 192 -20.85 -1.55 -4.60
N VAL A 193 -20.82 -0.79 -5.69
CA VAL A 193 -21.27 -1.21 -7.02
C VAL A 193 -20.18 -0.88 -8.03
N ASN A 194 -20.04 -1.68 -9.09
CA ASN A 194 -19.15 -1.38 -10.20
C ASN A 194 -19.82 -0.44 -11.24
N MET A 195 -19.11 -0.16 -12.33
CA MET A 195 -19.60 0.69 -13.43
C MET A 195 -20.80 0.09 -14.19
N HIS A 196 -21.09 -1.20 -14.01
CA HIS A 196 -22.24 -1.91 -14.56
C HIS A 196 -23.36 -2.11 -13.53
N GLU A 197 -23.34 -1.34 -12.43
CA GLU A 197 -24.33 -1.38 -11.34
C GLU A 197 -24.41 -2.74 -10.61
N GLN A 198 -23.41 -3.60 -10.78
CA GLN A 198 -23.36 -4.89 -10.09
C GLN A 198 -22.75 -4.71 -8.69
N PRO A 199 -23.32 -5.35 -7.66
CA PRO A 199 -22.75 -5.33 -6.31
C PRO A 199 -21.35 -5.91 -6.29
N ILE A 200 -20.43 -5.22 -5.61
CA ILE A 200 -19.07 -5.70 -5.37
C ILE A 200 -18.74 -5.61 -3.88
N SER A 201 -17.84 -6.49 -3.45
CA SER A 201 -17.34 -6.48 -2.08
C SER A 201 -16.41 -5.28 -1.85
N HIS A 202 -16.25 -4.91 -0.57
CA HIS A 202 -15.34 -3.83 -0.21
C HIS A 202 -13.89 -4.16 -0.58
N HIS A 203 -13.43 -5.37 -0.26
CA HIS A 203 -12.13 -5.86 -0.67
C HIS A 203 -12.23 -6.94 -1.74
N TYR A 204 -11.15 -7.21 -2.47
CA TYR A 204 -11.11 -8.33 -3.43
C TYR A 204 -11.09 -9.72 -2.75
N TYR A 205 -10.76 -9.77 -1.45
CA TYR A 205 -10.61 -10.99 -0.66
C TYR A 205 -11.67 -11.17 0.44
N ASP A 206 -12.37 -10.11 0.83
CA ASP A 206 -13.44 -10.16 1.85
C ASP A 206 -14.41 -8.97 1.69
N ASN A 207 -15.38 -8.86 2.59
CA ASN A 207 -16.30 -7.72 2.65
C ASN A 207 -16.22 -6.95 3.98
N VAL A 208 -15.05 -6.91 4.61
CA VAL A 208 -14.84 -6.20 5.88
C VAL A 208 -14.75 -4.70 5.62
N LEU A 209 -15.71 -3.95 6.15
CA LEU A 209 -15.75 -2.49 6.01
C LEU A 209 -14.73 -1.79 6.93
N PRO A 210 -14.21 -0.63 6.51
CA PRO A 210 -13.32 0.15 7.36
C PRO A 210 -14.09 0.78 8.52
N PHE A 211 -13.39 1.14 9.59
CA PHE A 211 -13.98 1.94 10.65
C PHE A 211 -14.51 3.27 10.10
N SER A 212 -15.80 3.53 10.34
CA SER A 212 -16.48 4.76 9.92
C SER A 212 -15.85 6.00 10.55
N GLY A 213 -15.84 7.12 9.83
CA GLY A 213 -15.45 8.43 10.35
C GLY A 213 -13.94 8.72 10.42
N PHE A 214 -13.08 7.84 9.89
CA PHE A 214 -11.63 8.10 9.80
C PHE A 214 -11.20 8.66 8.43
N HIS A 215 -11.72 8.06 7.37
CA HIS A 215 -11.31 8.29 5.98
C HIS A 215 -12.48 8.85 5.17
N ALA A 216 -12.18 9.70 4.20
CA ALA A 216 -13.16 10.24 3.25
C ALA A 216 -12.89 9.64 1.86
N MET A 217 -12.96 8.30 1.75
CA MET A 217 -12.51 7.60 0.54
C MET A 217 -13.19 8.03 -0.76
N PRO A 218 -14.48 8.42 -0.79
CA PRO A 218 -15.08 9.03 -1.99
C PRO A 218 -14.39 10.33 -2.42
N GLU A 219 -14.04 11.22 -1.48
CA GLU A 219 -13.30 12.44 -1.78
C GLU A 219 -11.87 12.13 -2.25
N GLU A 220 -11.21 11.15 -1.62
CA GLU A 220 -9.89 10.67 -2.06
C GLU A 220 -9.95 10.13 -3.50
N PHE A 221 -10.99 9.36 -3.83
CA PHE A 221 -11.22 8.84 -5.18
C PHE A 221 -11.37 9.97 -6.20
N LEU A 222 -12.16 11.00 -5.91
CA LEU A 222 -12.33 12.15 -6.81
C LEU A 222 -10.99 12.85 -7.10
N GLN A 223 -10.12 12.99 -6.10
CA GLN A 223 -8.79 13.55 -6.29
C GLN A 223 -7.88 12.66 -7.14
N LEU A 224 -7.91 11.34 -6.90
CA LEU A 224 -7.14 10.39 -7.71
C LEU A 224 -7.65 10.35 -9.16
N TRP A 225 -8.97 10.46 -9.36
CA TRP A 225 -9.59 10.55 -10.66
C TRP A 225 -9.17 11.83 -11.39
N TYR A 226 -9.15 12.97 -10.70
CA TYR A 226 -8.63 14.21 -11.26
C TYR A 226 -7.17 14.05 -11.72
N LEU A 227 -6.30 13.46 -10.89
CA LEU A 227 -4.91 13.18 -11.26
C LEU A 227 -4.81 12.27 -12.49
N HIS A 228 -5.72 11.29 -12.61
CA HIS A 228 -5.81 10.46 -13.81
C HIS A 228 -6.18 11.27 -15.05
N LYS A 229 -7.20 12.13 -14.96
CA LYS A 229 -7.69 12.94 -16.09
C LYS A 229 -6.66 13.93 -16.61
N ILE A 230 -5.77 14.45 -15.77
CA ILE A 230 -4.69 15.37 -16.17
C ILE A 230 -3.40 14.65 -16.58
N GLY A 231 -3.38 13.31 -16.59
CA GLY A 231 -2.22 12.52 -16.99
C GLY A 231 -1.10 12.42 -15.95
N ALA A 232 -1.35 12.80 -14.70
CA ALA A 232 -0.35 12.71 -13.63
C ALA A 232 -0.16 11.27 -13.11
N LEU A 233 -1.16 10.41 -13.28
CA LEU A 233 -1.10 8.97 -13.03
C LEU A 233 -2.09 8.24 -13.94
N ARG A 234 -1.98 6.92 -14.04
CA ARG A 234 -3.00 6.08 -14.69
C ARG A 234 -3.83 5.33 -13.64
N MET A 235 -5.14 5.51 -13.65
CA MET A 235 -6.06 4.74 -12.81
C MET A 235 -6.68 3.61 -13.65
N GLN A 236 -6.49 2.36 -13.24
CA GLN A 236 -7.13 1.21 -13.86
C GLN A 236 -8.50 0.97 -13.20
N LEU A 237 -9.58 1.15 -13.96
CA LEU A 237 -10.95 0.93 -13.51
C LEU A 237 -11.61 -0.28 -14.19
N ASP A 238 -11.26 -0.52 -15.45
CA ASP A 238 -11.80 -1.64 -16.23
C ASP A 238 -10.95 -2.91 -16.05
N PRO A 239 -11.45 -4.10 -16.44
CA PRO A 239 -10.62 -5.28 -16.59
C PRO A 239 -9.40 -5.00 -17.48
N CYS A 240 -8.28 -5.64 -17.16
CA CYS A 240 -7.09 -5.55 -17.98
C CYS A 240 -7.19 -6.54 -19.14
N GLU A 241 -7.00 -6.05 -20.36
CA GLU A 241 -6.98 -6.90 -21.55
C GLU A 241 -5.76 -7.84 -21.53
N ASP A 242 -5.99 -9.09 -21.95
CA ASP A 242 -4.91 -9.98 -22.34
C ASP A 242 -4.35 -9.47 -23.68
N THR A 243 -3.16 -8.88 -23.64
CA THR A 243 -2.42 -8.41 -24.83
C THR A 243 -2.08 -9.53 -25.84
N SER A 244 -2.51 -10.78 -25.59
CA SER A 244 -2.43 -11.90 -26.55
C SER A 244 -3.53 -11.90 -27.62
N LEU A 245 -4.49 -10.99 -27.58
CA LEU A 245 -5.59 -10.91 -28.54
C LEU A 245 -5.55 -9.71 -29.50
N GLN A 246 -4.46 -8.92 -29.51
CA GLN A 246 -4.30 -7.94 -30.60
C GLN A 246 -4.00 -8.69 -31.91
N PRO A 247 -4.86 -8.61 -32.94
CA PRO A 247 -4.50 -9.06 -34.26
C PRO A 247 -3.35 -8.17 -34.73
N THR A 248 -2.22 -8.78 -35.09
CA THR A 248 -1.18 -8.12 -35.87
C THR A 248 -1.85 -7.55 -37.11
N SER A 249 -1.95 -6.22 -37.16
CA SER A 249 -2.34 -5.48 -38.37
C SER A 249 -1.10 -5.17 -39.20
#